data_AF-A0A957DYU8-F1
#
_entry.id   AF-A0A957DYU8-F1
#
_cell.length_a   1.000
_cell.length_b   1.000
_cell.length_c   1.000
_cell.angle_alpha   90.00
_cell.angle_beta   90.00
_cell.angle_gamma   90.00
#
_symmetry.space_group_name_H-M   'P 1'
#
loop_
_entity.id
_entity.type
_entity.pdbx_description
1 polymer ?
#
loop_
_entity_poly.entity_id
_entity_poly.type
_entity_poly.pdbx_seq_one_letter_code
_entity_poly.pdbx_strand_id
1 'polypeptide(L)'
;RPSHSVIQAEPAAFIPPAIPPRNGRAHLIKILERLARIEAEETVPFTQWAATACLHLNWGVTILAITANGNEAVCQRLHGLVRAGFNPILLTMEPDNNFGLVRERARRLGFAAYNVAQPKDLDHWRRPYRAGVMT
;
A
#
# COMPACT_ATOMS: atom_id res chain seq x y z
N ARG A 1 23.15 0.72 -9.85
CA ARG A 1 22.12 0.01 -9.04
C ARG A 1 22.87 -0.85 -8.04
N PRO A 2 22.70 -0.66 -6.71
CA PRO A 2 23.33 -1.50 -5.71
C PRO A 2 22.83 -2.94 -5.85
N SER A 3 23.61 -3.95 -5.46
CA SER A 3 23.18 -5.35 -5.50
C SER A 3 22.34 -5.72 -4.27
N HIS A 4 21.51 -6.75 -4.37
CA HIS A 4 20.69 -7.26 -3.25
C HIS A 4 21.51 -7.57 -1.98
N SER A 5 22.76 -8.02 -2.14
CA SER A 5 23.71 -8.24 -1.03
C SER A 5 24.09 -6.97 -0.28
N VAL A 6 24.19 -5.82 -0.97
CA VAL A 6 24.51 -4.51 -0.35
C VAL A 6 23.32 -3.99 0.45
N ILE A 7 22.10 -4.16 -0.07
CA ILE A 7 20.87 -3.75 0.62
C ILE A 7 20.65 -4.55 1.91
N GLN A 8 21.04 -5.84 1.92
CA GLN A 8 20.97 -6.67 3.12
C GLN A 8 22.00 -6.28 4.19
N ALA A 9 23.18 -5.78 3.79
CA ALA A 9 24.23 -5.38 4.71
C ALA A 9 23.92 -4.06 5.43
N GLU A 10 23.33 -3.09 4.73
CA GLU A 10 22.99 -1.77 5.28
C GLU A 10 21.55 -1.35 4.95
N PRO A 11 20.52 -2.05 5.46
CA PRO A 11 19.14 -1.82 5.06
C PRO A 11 18.66 -0.40 5.35
N ALA A 12 19.18 0.24 6.41
CA ALA A 12 18.80 1.60 6.80
C ALA A 12 19.09 2.66 5.70
N ALA A 13 20.12 2.45 4.88
CA ALA A 13 20.47 3.36 3.79
C ALA A 13 19.48 3.30 2.61
N PHE A 14 18.66 2.25 2.54
CA PHE A 14 17.74 1.97 1.44
C PHE A 14 16.27 1.98 1.89
N ILE A 15 15.97 2.54 3.07
CA ILE A 15 14.60 2.75 3.54
C ILE A 15 14.06 4.05 2.94
N PRO A 16 12.90 4.03 2.27
CA PRO A 16 12.30 5.24 1.72
C PRO A 16 11.92 6.20 2.86
N PRO A 17 12.05 7.53 2.64
CA PRO A 17 11.73 8.52 3.65
C PRO A 17 10.24 8.47 4.02
N ALA A 18 9.96 8.37 5.32
CA ALA A 18 8.59 8.34 5.83
C ALA A 18 7.90 9.72 5.73
N ILE A 19 6.60 9.72 5.46
CA ILE A 19 5.75 10.89 5.62
C ILE A 19 5.13 10.81 7.03
N PRO A 20 5.42 11.74 7.95
CA PRO A 20 4.83 11.71 9.28
C PRO A 20 3.29 11.74 9.22
N PRO A 21 2.59 10.90 10.02
CA PRO A 21 1.13 10.89 10.05
C PRO A 21 0.56 12.26 10.42
N ARG A 22 -0.39 12.77 9.63
CA ARG A 22 -1.14 13.99 9.93
C ARG A 22 -2.61 13.83 9.52
N ASN A 23 -3.50 14.63 10.10
CA ASN A 23 -4.92 14.57 9.79
C ASN A 23 -5.30 15.50 8.63
N GLY A 24 -6.41 15.16 7.96
CA GLY A 24 -7.12 16.04 7.03
C GLY A 24 -6.55 16.12 5.61
N ARG A 25 -7.13 17.03 4.81
CA ARG A 25 -6.86 17.19 3.37
C ARG A 25 -5.39 17.52 3.07
N ALA A 26 -4.74 18.31 3.92
CA ALA A 26 -3.35 18.70 3.71
C ALA A 26 -2.40 17.48 3.73
N HIS A 27 -2.65 16.50 4.60
CA HIS A 27 -1.87 15.27 4.63
C HIS A 27 -2.07 14.43 3.38
N LEU A 28 -3.31 14.28 2.92
CA LEU A 28 -3.62 13.58 1.66
C LEU A 28 -2.88 14.21 0.48
N ILE A 29 -2.89 15.55 0.36
CA ILE A 29 -2.17 16.25 -0.72
C ILE A 29 -0.67 15.96 -0.64
N LYS A 30 -0.07 15.94 0.55
CA LYS A 30 1.34 15.58 0.72
C LYS A 30 1.64 14.15 0.30
N ILE A 31 0.75 13.19 0.58
CA ILE A 31 0.88 11.81 0.11
C ILE A 31 0.84 11.78 -1.42
N LEU A 32 -0.15 12.43 -2.04
CA LEU A 32 -0.30 12.46 -3.50
C LEU A 32 0.89 13.14 -4.20
N GLU A 33 1.39 14.25 -3.66
CA GLU A 33 2.60 14.93 -4.15
C GLU A 33 3.83 14.02 -4.11
N ARG A 34 3.95 13.17 -3.09
CA ARG A 34 5.04 12.21 -2.98
C ARG A 34 4.87 11.06 -3.95
N LEU A 35 3.67 10.46 -4.03
CA LEU A 35 3.34 9.41 -4.99
C LEU A 35 3.57 9.85 -6.45
N ALA A 36 3.33 11.13 -6.76
CA ALA A 36 3.60 11.69 -8.09
C ALA A 36 5.09 11.80 -8.44
N ARG A 37 6.00 11.64 -7.46
CA ARG A 37 7.45 11.80 -7.61
C ARG A 37 8.23 10.53 -7.30
N ILE A 38 7.57 9.42 -6.98
CA ILE A 38 8.28 8.17 -6.70
C ILE A 38 8.87 7.63 -8.01
N GLU A 39 10.09 7.12 -7.94
CA GLU A 39 10.77 6.45 -9.03
C GLU A 39 11.11 5.01 -8.61
N ALA A 40 11.29 4.13 -9.59
CA ALA A 40 11.60 2.73 -9.32
C ALA A 40 13.07 2.57 -8.89
N GLU A 41 13.27 2.24 -7.61
CA GLU A 41 14.59 2.02 -7.02
C GLU A 41 14.70 0.62 -6.39
N GLU A 42 15.92 0.10 -6.26
CA GLU A 42 16.15 -1.08 -5.44
C GLU A 42 16.17 -0.66 -3.97
N THR A 43 15.22 -1.20 -3.19
CA THR A 43 15.01 -0.85 -1.78
C THR A 43 14.87 -2.12 -0.95
N VAL A 44 14.74 -1.96 0.37
CA VAL A 44 14.44 -3.08 1.27
C VAL A 44 13.11 -3.73 0.86
N PRO A 45 13.04 -5.08 0.70
CA PRO A 45 11.82 -5.76 0.32
C PRO A 45 10.64 -5.43 1.25
N PHE A 46 9.45 -5.21 0.68
CA PHE A 46 8.23 -4.91 1.43
C PHE A 46 7.99 -5.89 2.59
N THR A 47 8.18 -7.18 2.33
CA THR A 47 7.97 -8.24 3.33
C THR A 47 8.88 -8.11 4.55
N GLN A 48 10.06 -7.52 4.39
CA GLN A 48 10.99 -7.23 5.48
C GLN A 48 10.65 -5.90 6.15
N TRP A 49 10.47 -4.84 5.37
CA TRP A 49 10.27 -3.47 5.84
C TRP A 49 8.92 -3.20 6.52
N ALA A 50 7.83 -3.87 6.11
CA ALA A 50 6.48 -3.44 6.49
C ALA A 50 6.20 -3.42 8.01
N ALA A 51 6.69 -4.39 8.80
CA ALA A 51 6.45 -4.38 10.25
C ALA A 51 7.27 -3.30 10.95
N THR A 52 8.52 -3.06 10.54
CA THR A 52 9.35 -2.02 11.17
C THR A 52 8.79 -0.64 10.87
N ALA A 53 8.25 -0.42 9.66
CA ALA A 53 7.54 0.80 9.30
C ALA A 53 6.30 1.08 10.16
N CYS A 54 5.65 0.03 10.67
CA CYS A 54 4.41 0.16 11.45
C CYS A 54 4.63 0.27 12.98
N LEU A 55 5.86 0.12 13.49
CA LEU A 55 6.14 0.07 14.94
C LEU A 55 5.66 1.30 15.72
N HIS A 56 5.66 2.47 15.09
CA HIS A 56 5.27 3.74 15.73
C HIS A 56 3.85 4.18 15.39
N LEU A 57 3.07 3.34 14.73
CA LEU A 57 1.69 3.65 14.36
C LEU A 57 0.74 3.21 15.47
N ASN A 58 -0.35 3.96 15.64
CA ASN A 58 -1.40 3.61 16.58
C ASN A 58 -2.13 2.33 16.15
N TRP A 59 -2.66 1.60 17.13
CA TRP A 59 -3.55 0.46 16.88
C TRP A 59 -4.80 0.88 16.07
N GLY A 60 -5.29 0.00 15.20
CA GLY A 60 -6.46 0.25 14.35
C GLY A 60 -6.21 1.16 13.13
N VAL A 61 -4.98 1.62 12.90
CA VAL A 61 -4.64 2.44 11.72
C VAL A 61 -4.81 1.62 10.43
N THR A 62 -5.37 2.28 9.41
CA THR A 62 -5.46 1.71 8.06
C THR A 62 -4.12 1.79 7.35
N ILE A 63 -3.62 0.65 6.88
CA ILE A 63 -2.37 0.56 6.13
C ILE A 63 -2.69 0.33 4.66
N LEU A 64 -2.41 1.31 3.81
CA LEU A 64 -2.54 1.15 2.37
C LEU A 64 -1.24 0.59 1.80
N ALA A 65 -1.23 -0.71 1.45
CA ALA A 65 -0.10 -1.36 0.81
C ALA A 65 -0.29 -1.35 -0.70
N ILE A 66 0.57 -0.62 -1.41
CA ILE A 66 0.55 -0.53 -2.88
C ILE A 66 1.72 -1.36 -3.41
N THR A 67 1.42 -2.39 -4.21
CA THR A 67 2.43 -3.30 -4.77
C THR A 67 2.17 -3.56 -6.25
N ALA A 68 3.16 -4.11 -6.97
CA ALA A 68 2.95 -4.56 -8.34
C ALA A 68 1.91 -5.69 -8.39
N ASN A 69 2.10 -6.73 -7.58
CA ASN A 69 1.23 -7.90 -7.49
C ASN A 69 0.97 -8.32 -6.02
N GLY A 70 -0.02 -9.20 -5.84
CA GLY A 70 -0.48 -9.67 -4.53
C GLY A 70 -0.11 -11.12 -4.26
N ASN A 71 1.18 -11.47 -4.43
CA ASN A 71 1.64 -12.83 -4.19
C ASN A 71 1.43 -13.30 -2.74
N GLU A 72 1.66 -14.58 -2.49
CA GLU A 72 1.43 -15.18 -1.18
C GLU A 72 2.29 -14.57 -0.07
N ALA A 73 3.55 -14.23 -0.37
CA ALA A 73 4.44 -13.60 0.60
C ALA A 73 3.95 -12.21 1.04
N VAL A 74 3.42 -11.40 0.12
CA VAL A 74 2.77 -10.12 0.42
C VAL A 74 1.52 -10.35 1.28
N CYS A 75 0.68 -11.31 0.90
CA CYS A 75 -0.54 -11.61 1.65
C CYS A 75 -0.25 -12.06 3.09
N GLN A 76 0.74 -12.95 3.27
CA GLN A 76 1.14 -13.42 4.59
C GLN A 76 1.73 -12.30 5.44
N ARG A 77 2.50 -11.38 4.83
CA ARG A 77 3.00 -10.20 5.55
C ARG A 77 1.87 -9.31 6.04
N LEU A 78 0.88 -9.04 5.19
CA LEU A 78 -0.29 -8.23 5.54
C LEU A 78 -1.15 -8.90 6.61
N HIS A 79 -1.31 -10.23 6.55
CA HIS A 79 -1.97 -10.98 7.62
C HIS A 79 -1.25 -10.79 8.97
N GLY A 80 0.08 -10.76 8.98
CA GLY A 80 0.85 -10.39 10.18
C GLY A 80 0.46 -9.01 10.73
N LEU A 81 0.19 -8.03 9.87
CA LEU A 81 -0.29 -6.71 10.29
C LEU A 81 -1.73 -6.74 10.82
N VAL A 82 -2.62 -7.54 10.22
CA VAL A 82 -3.96 -7.79 10.76
C VAL A 82 -3.87 -8.33 12.20
N ARG A 83 -3.01 -9.32 12.41
CA ARG A 83 -2.77 -9.93 13.74
C ARG A 83 -2.16 -8.96 14.75
N ALA A 84 -1.42 -7.96 14.29
CA ALA A 84 -0.91 -6.85 15.10
C ALA A 84 -1.95 -5.75 15.36
N GLY A 85 -3.17 -5.88 14.82
CA GLY A 85 -4.28 -4.96 15.06
C GLY A 85 -4.37 -3.78 14.09
N PHE A 86 -3.70 -3.86 12.94
CA PHE A 86 -3.86 -2.91 11.86
C PHE A 86 -5.01 -3.30 10.91
N ASN A 87 -5.45 -2.33 10.10
CA ASN A 87 -6.48 -2.52 9.08
C ASN A 87 -5.87 -2.39 7.67
N PRO A 88 -5.13 -3.40 7.17
CA PRO A 88 -4.48 -3.30 5.87
C PRO A 88 -5.48 -3.33 4.70
N ILE A 89 -5.12 -2.63 3.63
CA ILE A 89 -5.77 -2.67 2.32
C ILE A 89 -4.66 -2.85 1.28
N LEU A 90 -4.76 -3.90 0.47
CA LEU A 90 -3.83 -4.17 -0.62
C LEU A 90 -4.35 -3.55 -1.93
N LEU A 91 -3.52 -2.76 -2.59
CA LEU A 91 -3.72 -2.29 -3.97
C LEU A 91 -2.63 -2.89 -4.84
N THR A 92 -2.99 -3.66 -5.86
CA THR A 92 -2.05 -4.19 -6.86
C THR A 92 -2.16 -3.39 -8.16
N MET A 93 -1.03 -3.06 -8.77
CA MET A 93 -0.96 -2.12 -9.91
C MET A 93 -0.75 -2.82 -11.26
N GLU A 94 -0.30 -4.08 -11.29
CA GLU A 94 -0.15 -4.83 -12.54
C GLU A 94 -1.43 -5.57 -12.92
N PRO A 95 -1.78 -5.68 -14.21
CA PRO A 95 -2.89 -6.51 -14.65
C PRO A 95 -2.71 -7.96 -14.20
N ASP A 96 -3.69 -8.50 -13.50
CA ASP A 96 -3.68 -9.90 -13.03
C ASP A 96 -5.02 -10.58 -13.34
N ASN A 97 -5.01 -11.45 -14.36
CA ASN A 97 -6.20 -12.22 -14.76
C ASN A 97 -6.70 -13.16 -13.64
N ASN A 98 -5.83 -13.52 -12.70
CA ASN A 98 -6.13 -14.41 -11.58
C ASN A 98 -6.33 -13.65 -10.26
N PHE A 99 -6.52 -12.33 -10.30
CA PHE A 99 -6.64 -11.52 -9.09
C PHE A 99 -7.79 -11.95 -8.16
N GLY A 100 -8.80 -12.63 -8.69
CA GLY A 100 -9.85 -13.24 -7.87
C GLY A 100 -9.32 -14.17 -6.76
N LEU A 101 -8.24 -14.91 -7.04
CA LEU A 101 -7.57 -15.77 -6.06
C LEU A 101 -6.87 -14.96 -4.97
N VAL A 102 -6.19 -13.88 -5.36
CA VAL A 102 -5.55 -12.94 -4.42
C VAL A 102 -6.60 -12.32 -3.51
N ARG A 103 -7.71 -11.84 -4.09
CA ARG A 103 -8.81 -11.23 -3.34
C ARG A 103 -9.47 -12.19 -2.36
N GLU A 104 -9.72 -13.43 -2.77
CA GLU A 104 -10.29 -14.45 -1.88
C GLU A 104 -9.33 -14.83 -0.75
N ARG A 105 -8.02 -14.96 -1.04
CA ARG A 105 -6.99 -15.17 -0.02
C ARG A 105 -6.95 -14.00 0.98
N ALA A 106 -6.92 -12.76 0.49
CA ALA A 106 -6.91 -11.56 1.32
C ALA A 106 -8.13 -11.51 2.26
N ARG A 107 -9.33 -11.80 1.72
CA ARG A 107 -10.57 -11.85 2.50
C ARG A 107 -10.50 -12.88 3.63
N ARG A 108 -9.95 -14.07 3.38
CA ARG A 108 -9.76 -15.11 4.41
C ARG A 108 -8.74 -14.70 5.47
N LEU A 109 -7.74 -13.93 5.08
CA LEU A 109 -6.71 -13.40 5.97
C LEU A 109 -7.12 -12.10 6.69
N GLY A 110 -8.36 -11.63 6.49
CA GLY A 110 -8.93 -10.51 7.24
C GLY A 110 -8.64 -9.12 6.67
N PHE A 111 -8.32 -9.01 5.38
CA PHE A 111 -8.09 -7.71 4.74
C PHE A 111 -8.65 -7.60 3.33
N ALA A 112 -8.83 -6.37 2.84
CA ALA A 112 -9.34 -6.11 1.49
C ALA A 112 -8.20 -6.02 0.47
N ALA A 113 -8.43 -6.51 -0.75
CA ALA A 113 -7.50 -6.39 -1.85
C ALA A 113 -8.21 -5.95 -3.14
N TYR A 114 -7.61 -5.00 -3.84
CA TYR A 114 -8.09 -4.46 -5.11
C TYR A 114 -6.98 -4.46 -6.16
N ASN A 115 -7.32 -4.76 -7.40
CA ASN A 115 -6.42 -4.60 -8.54
C ASN A 115 -6.83 -3.31 -9.26
N VAL A 116 -5.89 -2.39 -9.36
CA VAL A 116 -6.06 -1.07 -9.94
C VAL A 116 -5.02 -0.92 -11.06
N ALA A 117 -5.19 -1.74 -12.09
CA ALA A 117 -4.27 -1.80 -13.23
C ALA A 117 -4.61 -0.76 -14.30
N GLN A 118 -5.86 -0.31 -14.35
CA GLN A 118 -6.36 0.65 -15.31
C GLN A 118 -7.22 1.72 -14.62
N PRO A 119 -7.33 2.94 -15.18
CA PRO A 119 -8.14 4.01 -14.58
C PRO A 119 -9.60 3.62 -14.34
N LYS A 120 -10.19 2.79 -15.22
CA LYS A 120 -11.58 2.29 -15.08
C LYS A 120 -11.79 1.46 -13.81
N ASP A 121 -10.74 0.84 -13.28
CA ASP A 121 -10.83 0.03 -12.07
C ASP A 121 -11.17 0.92 -10.86
N LEU A 122 -10.94 2.23 -10.95
CA LEU A 122 -11.31 3.22 -9.94
C LEU A 122 -12.77 3.70 -10.05
N ASP A 123 -13.49 3.37 -11.11
CA ASP A 123 -14.83 3.95 -11.38
C ASP A 123 -15.84 3.66 -10.27
N HIS A 124 -15.69 2.53 -9.58
CA HIS A 124 -16.57 2.17 -8.46
C HIS A 124 -16.43 3.07 -7.23
N TRP A 125 -15.33 3.82 -7.11
CA TRP A 125 -15.16 4.86 -6.09
C TRP A 125 -15.35 6.27 -6.64
N ARG A 126 -15.67 6.42 -7.94
CA ARG A 126 -15.93 7.71 -8.54
C ARG A 126 -17.23 8.25 -7.97
N ARG A 127 -17.13 9.16 -7.00
CA ARG A 127 -18.32 9.86 -6.48
C ARG A 127 -19.01 10.55 -7.65
N PRO A 128 -20.35 10.45 -7.80
CA PRO A 128 -21.06 11.33 -8.71
C PRO A 128 -20.73 12.75 -8.29
N TYR A 129 -20.19 13.54 -9.22
CA TYR A 129 -20.01 14.97 -9.02
C TYR A 129 -21.40 15.55 -8.77
N ARG A 130 -21.76 15.82 -7.51
CA ARG A 130 -22.92 16.65 -7.20
C ARG A 130 -22.52 18.05 -7.63
N ALA A 131 -22.85 18.41 -8.87
CA ALA A 131 -22.92 19.80 -9.28
C ALA A 131 -23.78 20.51 -8.23
N GLY A 132 -23.17 21.46 -7.52
CA GLY A 132 -23.89 22.26 -6.55
C GLY A 132 -25.11 22.86 -7.23
N VAL A 133 -26.28 22.66 -6.64
CA VAL A 133 -27.46 23.47 -6.95
C VAL A 133 -27.06 24.89 -6.57
N MET A 134 -26.78 25.73 -7.57
CA MET A 134 -26.81 27.17 -7.41
C MET A 134 -28.28 27.56 -7.27
N THR A 135 -28.73 27.73 -6.02
CA THR A 135 -29.84 28.62 -5.68
C THR A 135 -29.29 30.00 -5.40
#